data_AF-A0A433PXK2-F1
#
_entry.id   AF-A0A433PXK2-F1
#
_cell.length_a   1.000
_cell.length_b   1.000
_cell.length_c   1.000
_cell.angle_alpha   90.00
_cell.angle_beta   90.00
_cell.angle_gamma   90.00
#
_symmetry.space_group_name_H-M   'P 1'
#
loop_
_entity.id
_entity.type
_entity.pdbx_description
1 polymer ?
#
loop_
_entity_poly.entity_id
_entity_poly.type
_entity_poly.pdbx_seq_one_letter_code
_entity_poly.pdbx_strand_id
1 'polypeptide(L)'
;MSNTEDSAISISADHPQAEADDDALFEELENEEDSETSFFREQRLEEIKAEVLKRQQMRENDHGVYSEVAQEKELMLLTTSTEKIIVHFFHKDFRRCAIMDKHLNITLNNL
;
A
#
# COMPACT_ATOMS: atom_id res chain seq x y z
N MET A 1 10.58 66.19 -13.20
CA MET A 1 11.16 66.22 -14.55
C MET A 1 11.87 64.91 -14.78
N SER A 2 11.43 64.16 -15.80
CA SER A 2 12.14 63.07 -16.53
C SER A 2 12.77 61.92 -15.72
N ASN A 3 12.62 60.66 -16.06
CA ASN A 3 11.84 59.95 -17.07
C ASN A 3 11.89 58.47 -16.65
N THR A 4 10.81 57.78 -16.99
CA THR A 4 10.62 56.34 -16.96
C THR A 4 11.73 55.61 -17.72
N GLU A 5 12.40 54.66 -17.07
CA GLU A 5 13.05 53.54 -17.74
C GLU A 5 12.41 52.27 -17.17
N ASP A 6 11.16 52.05 -17.59
CA ASP A 6 10.56 50.72 -17.62
C ASP A 6 11.45 49.87 -18.52
N SER A 7 12.36 49.12 -17.90
CA SER A 7 13.10 48.06 -18.57
C SER A 7 12.07 47.01 -18.96
N ALA A 8 11.54 47.16 -20.17
CA ALA A 8 10.67 46.20 -20.82
C ALA A 8 11.36 44.84 -20.74
N ILE A 9 10.83 43.97 -19.89
CA ILE A 9 11.05 42.54 -19.98
C ILE A 9 10.46 42.14 -21.33
N SER A 10 11.34 42.07 -22.33
CA SER A 10 11.03 41.46 -23.60
C SER A 10 10.77 39.98 -23.31
N ILE A 11 9.50 39.64 -23.09
CA ILE A 11 9.01 38.28 -23.24
C ILE A 11 9.06 38.02 -24.75
N SER A 12 10.26 37.73 -25.25
CA SER A 12 10.41 37.05 -26.53
C SER A 12 9.87 35.64 -26.33
N ALA A 13 8.57 35.49 -26.55
CA ALA A 13 7.98 34.22 -26.95
C ALA A 13 8.55 33.88 -28.32
N ASP A 14 9.76 33.33 -28.35
CA ASP A 14 10.30 32.64 -29.51
C ASP A 14 11.39 31.69 -29.03
N HIS A 15 10.99 30.48 -28.69
CA HIS A 15 11.93 29.37 -28.55
C HIS A 15 11.46 28.19 -29.41
N PRO A 16 11.71 28.21 -30.73
CA PRO A 16 11.46 27.07 -31.61
C PRO A 16 12.61 26.04 -31.55
N GLN A 17 13.27 25.88 -30.40
CA GLN A 17 14.47 25.02 -30.25
C GLN A 17 14.46 24.11 -28.99
N ALA A 18 13.41 24.12 -28.16
CA ALA A 18 13.34 23.26 -26.96
C ALA A 18 12.64 21.94 -27.22
N GLU A 19 11.86 21.79 -28.29
CA GLU A 19 11.21 20.49 -28.55
C GLU A 19 12.22 19.44 -29.00
N ALA A 20 13.28 19.82 -29.74
CA ALA A 20 14.32 18.89 -30.15
C ALA A 20 15.26 18.47 -29.01
N ASP A 21 15.41 19.31 -27.98
CA ASP A 21 16.21 18.99 -26.79
C ASP A 21 15.39 18.15 -25.80
N ASP A 22 14.10 18.47 -25.64
CA ASP A 22 13.18 17.68 -24.84
C ASP A 22 12.98 16.28 -25.45
N ASP A 23 12.73 16.16 -26.76
CA ASP A 23 12.56 14.86 -27.44
C ASP A 23 13.83 14.00 -27.36
N ALA A 24 15.01 14.61 -27.51
CA ALA A 24 16.29 13.91 -27.36
C ALA A 24 16.56 13.48 -25.91
N LEU A 25 16.17 14.31 -24.94
CA LEU A 25 16.22 14.00 -23.51
C LEU A 25 15.24 12.88 -23.14
N PHE A 26 14.04 12.88 -23.73
CA PHE A 26 13.06 11.79 -23.59
C PHE A 26 13.58 10.49 -24.21
N GLU A 27 14.18 10.54 -25.39
CA GLU A 27 14.78 9.37 -26.05
C GLU A 27 15.99 8.83 -25.27
N GLU A 28 16.81 9.69 -24.65
CA GLU A 28 17.90 9.28 -23.76
C GLU A 28 17.38 8.67 -22.45
N LEU A 29 16.29 9.19 -21.87
CA LEU A 29 15.62 8.60 -20.72
C LEU A 29 14.94 7.24 -21.03
N GLU A 30 14.35 7.09 -22.22
CA GLU A 30 13.79 5.82 -22.69
C GLU A 30 14.89 4.79 -23.00
N ASN A 31 16.07 5.23 -23.44
CA ASN A 31 17.24 4.37 -23.63
C ASN A 31 17.98 4.05 -22.31
N GLU A 32 17.99 4.95 -21.32
CA GLU A 32 18.51 4.70 -19.96
C GLU A 32 17.60 3.79 -19.12
N GLU A 33 16.31 3.64 -19.47
CA GLU A 33 15.47 2.50 -19.05
C GLU A 33 15.96 1.22 -19.75
N ASP A 34 17.20 0.81 -19.44
CA ASP A 34 17.75 -0.47 -19.86
C ASP A 34 16.74 -1.59 -19.56
N SER A 35 16.64 -2.56 -20.48
CA SER A 35 15.75 -3.72 -20.35
C SER A 35 15.83 -4.40 -18.98
N GLU A 36 16.96 -4.31 -18.29
CA GLU A 36 17.14 -4.79 -16.92
C GLU A 36 16.35 -3.97 -15.88
N THR A 37 16.42 -2.64 -15.92
CA THR A 37 15.67 -1.76 -15.01
C THR A 37 14.16 -1.90 -15.20
N SER A 38 13.72 -1.98 -16.46
CA SER A 38 12.31 -2.24 -16.80
C SER A 38 11.84 -3.61 -16.29
N PHE A 39 12.66 -4.65 -16.45
CA PHE A 39 12.39 -5.98 -15.91
C PHE A 39 12.24 -5.98 -14.37
N PHE A 40 13.14 -5.33 -13.65
CA PHE A 40 13.04 -5.23 -12.19
C PHE A 40 11.80 -4.46 -11.74
N ARG A 41 11.43 -3.40 -12.47
CA ARG A 41 10.23 -2.62 -12.17
C ARG A 41 8.97 -3.47 -12.34
N GLU A 42 8.87 -4.22 -13.44
CA GLU A 42 7.75 -5.12 -13.68
C GLU A 42 7.67 -6.23 -12.62
N GLN A 43 8.81 -6.86 -12.29
CA GLN A 43 8.89 -7.87 -11.25
C GLN A 43 8.41 -7.34 -9.89
N ARG A 44 8.88 -6.17 -9.47
CA ARG A 44 8.45 -5.53 -8.22
C ARG A 44 6.96 -5.20 -8.23
N LEU A 45 6.44 -4.73 -9.35
CA LEU A 45 5.03 -4.44 -9.48
C LEU A 45 4.17 -5.71 -9.34
N GLU A 46 4.62 -6.82 -9.91
CA GLU A 46 3.96 -8.11 -9.76
C GLU A 46 4.02 -8.63 -8.32
N GLU A 47 5.17 -8.54 -7.64
CA GLU A 47 5.31 -8.87 -6.22
C GLU A 47 4.33 -8.06 -5.34
N ILE A 48 4.25 -6.75 -5.58
CA ILE A 48 3.33 -5.87 -4.84
C ILE A 48 1.88 -6.25 -5.13
N LYS A 49 1.51 -6.50 -6.40
CA LYS A 49 0.17 -6.94 -6.78
C LYS A 49 -0.21 -8.24 -6.09
N ALA A 50 0.70 -9.23 -6.09
CA ALA A 50 0.48 -10.51 -5.44
C ALA A 50 0.26 -10.35 -3.93
N GLU A 51 1.06 -9.51 -3.26
CA GLU A 51 0.91 -9.22 -1.84
C GLU A 51 -0.41 -8.49 -1.52
N VAL A 52 -0.83 -7.53 -2.37
CA VAL A 52 -2.11 -6.84 -2.21
C VAL A 52 -3.29 -7.81 -2.38
N LEU A 53 -3.24 -8.68 -3.39
CA LEU A 53 -4.25 -9.72 -3.61
C LEU A 53 -4.30 -10.69 -2.43
N LYS A 54 -3.15 -11.12 -1.92
CA LYS A 54 -3.06 -11.97 -0.73
C LYS A 54 -3.70 -11.30 0.48
N ARG A 55 -3.42 -10.02 0.73
CA ARG A 55 -4.06 -9.25 1.82
C ARG A 55 -5.56 -9.12 1.64
N GLN A 56 -6.02 -8.92 0.40
CA GLN A 56 -7.45 -8.89 0.11
C GLN A 56 -8.12 -10.23 0.41
N GLN A 57 -7.54 -11.35 -0.06
CA GLN A 57 -8.05 -12.68 0.23
C GLN A 57 -8.07 -13.00 1.73
N MET A 58 -7.05 -12.56 2.48
CA MET A 58 -7.04 -12.72 3.94
C MET A 58 -8.22 -11.97 4.58
N ARG A 59 -8.48 -10.72 4.18
CA ARG A 59 -9.64 -9.95 4.67
C ARG A 59 -10.98 -10.60 4.27
N GLU A 60 -11.08 -11.15 3.07
CA GLU A 60 -12.29 -11.86 2.60
C GLU A 60 -12.55 -13.15 3.39
N ASN A 61 -11.50 -13.81 3.89
CA ASN A 61 -11.58 -14.98 4.75
C ASN A 61 -11.65 -14.62 6.26
N ASP A 62 -12.28 -13.50 6.60
CA ASP A 62 -12.48 -13.02 7.98
C ASP A 62 -11.20 -12.91 8.84
N HIS A 63 -10.02 -12.78 8.24
CA HIS A 63 -8.82 -12.48 9.01
C HIS A 63 -8.89 -11.05 9.55
N GLY A 64 -8.45 -10.85 10.79
CA GLY A 64 -8.56 -9.54 11.46
C GLY A 64 -9.90 -9.30 12.16
N VAL A 65 -10.78 -10.30 12.23
CA VAL A 65 -12.02 -10.22 13.00
C VAL A 65 -11.88 -10.93 14.34
N TYR A 66 -12.36 -10.27 15.41
CA TYR A 66 -12.55 -10.90 16.71
C TYR A 66 -13.97 -11.46 16.81
N SER A 67 -14.12 -12.78 16.97
CA SER A 67 -15.40 -13.45 17.17
C SER A 67 -15.35 -14.42 18.36
N GLU A 68 -16.49 -14.59 19.04
CA GLU A 68 -16.64 -15.56 20.12
C GLU A 68 -17.21 -16.86 19.56
N VAL A 69 -16.48 -17.96 19.71
CA VAL A 69 -16.88 -19.30 19.25
C VAL A 69 -17.29 -20.15 20.45
N ALA A 70 -18.57 -20.50 20.53
CA ALA A 70 -19.10 -21.31 21.63
C ALA A 70 -19.00 -22.83 21.37
N GLN A 71 -18.84 -23.25 20.11
CA GLN A 71 -18.88 -24.65 19.70
C GLN A 71 -17.47 -25.19 19.38
N GLU A 72 -17.10 -26.30 20.00
CA GLU A 72 -15.79 -26.94 19.79
C GLU A 72 -15.57 -27.34 18.31
N LYS A 73 -16.61 -27.83 17.64
CA LYS A 73 -16.53 -28.25 16.24
C LYS A 73 -16.15 -27.08 15.31
N GLU A 74 -16.70 -25.91 15.58
CA GLU A 74 -16.42 -24.69 14.82
C GLU A 74 -14.99 -24.21 15.08
N LEU A 75 -14.54 -24.27 16.34
CA LEU A 75 -13.15 -23.98 16.69
C LEU A 75 -12.15 -24.92 15.97
N MET A 76 -12.44 -26.23 15.93
CA MET A 76 -11.59 -27.21 15.22
C MET A 76 -11.52 -26.92 13.72
N LEU A 77 -12.65 -26.58 13.09
CA LEU A 77 -12.69 -26.18 11.68
C LEU A 77 -11.80 -24.97 11.44
N LEU A 78 -11.95 -23.92 12.25
CA LEU A 78 -11.23 -22.66 12.11
C LEU A 78 -9.71 -22.83 12.29
N THR A 79 -9.29 -23.63 13.26
CA THR A 79 -7.87 -23.95 13.50
C THR A 79 -7.24 -24.80 12.41
N THR A 80 -8.05 -25.53 11.63
CA THR A 80 -7.55 -26.40 10.55
C THR A 80 -7.57 -25.71 9.18
N SER A 81 -8.50 -24.78 8.97
CA SER A 81 -8.65 -24.04 7.71
C SER A 81 -7.72 -22.82 7.59
N THR A 82 -7.17 -22.35 8.71
CA THR A 82 -6.46 -21.08 8.79
C THR A 82 -4.99 -21.31 9.15
N GLU A 83 -4.07 -20.68 8.41
CA GLU A 83 -2.62 -20.85 8.64
C GLU A 83 -2.18 -20.31 10.01
N LYS A 84 -2.75 -19.18 10.44
CA LYS A 84 -2.41 -18.50 11.71
C LYS A 84 -3.69 -18.07 12.42
N ILE A 85 -3.86 -18.54 13.66
CA ILE A 85 -5.03 -18.24 14.50
C ILE A 85 -4.59 -17.96 15.93
N ILE A 86 -5.29 -17.03 16.59
CA ILE A 86 -5.13 -16.74 18.01
C ILE A 86 -6.41 -17.14 18.71
N VAL A 87 -6.32 -18.05 19.68
CA VAL A 87 -7.46 -18.51 20.48
C VAL A 87 -7.28 -18.03 21.91
N HIS A 88 -8.22 -17.22 22.41
CA HIS A 88 -8.25 -16.81 23.80
C HIS A 88 -9.36 -17.54 24.56
N PHE A 89 -8.98 -18.48 25.42
CA PHE A 89 -9.91 -19.05 26.39
C PHE A 89 -10.10 -18.07 27.54
N PHE A 90 -11.34 -17.68 27.81
CA PHE A 90 -11.67 -16.64 28.78
C PHE A 90 -12.78 -17.07 29.75
N HIS A 91 -12.90 -16.32 30.84
CA HIS A 91 -14.01 -16.44 31.79
C HIS A 91 -14.50 -15.05 32.18
N LYS A 92 -15.82 -14.85 32.24
CA LYS A 92 -16.46 -13.53 32.41
C LYS A 92 -16.07 -12.81 33.71
N ASP A 93 -15.75 -13.57 34.75
CA ASP A 93 -15.38 -13.02 36.06
C ASP A 93 -13.93 -12.50 36.12
N PHE A 94 -13.10 -12.77 35.12
CA PHE A 94 -11.70 -12.35 35.12
C PHE A 94 -11.50 -11.03 34.39
N ARG A 95 -11.25 -9.96 35.17
CA ARG A 95 -10.93 -8.62 34.64
C ARG A 95 -9.79 -8.61 33.60
N ARG A 96 -8.80 -9.52 33.75
CA ARG A 96 -7.68 -9.63 32.80
C ARG A 96 -8.13 -10.11 31.41
N CYS A 97 -9.16 -10.96 31.33
CA CYS A 97 -9.73 -11.39 30.06
C CYS A 97 -10.36 -10.20 29.32
N ALA A 98 -11.17 -9.39 30.00
CA ALA A 98 -11.76 -8.19 29.41
C ALA A 98 -10.71 -7.19 28.86
N ILE A 99 -9.55 -7.10 29.51
CA ILE A 99 -8.43 -6.28 29.01
C ILE A 99 -7.84 -6.91 27.74
N MET A 100 -7.61 -8.22 27.74
CA MET A 100 -7.11 -8.95 26.58
C MET A 100 -8.06 -8.83 25.38
N ASP A 101 -9.37 -9.02 25.59
CA ASP A 101 -10.39 -8.91 24.55
C ASP A 101 -10.36 -7.52 23.89
N LYS A 102 -10.18 -6.45 24.69
CA LYS A 102 -10.02 -5.09 24.16
C LYS A 102 -8.78 -4.97 23.27
N HIS A 103 -7.65 -5.53 23.69
CA HIS A 103 -6.41 -5.50 22.90
C HIS A 103 -6.51 -6.34 21.63
N LEU A 104 -7.16 -7.51 21.69
CA LEU A 104 -7.40 -8.36 20.53
C LEU A 104 -8.28 -7.63 19.52
N ASN A 105 -9.39 -7.03 19.96
CA ASN A 105 -10.28 -6.27 19.10
C ASN A 105 -9.55 -5.11 18.38
N ILE A 106 -8.75 -4.34 19.11
CA ILE A 106 -7.98 -3.22 18.52
C ILE A 106 -6.91 -3.72 17.56
N THR A 107 -6.12 -4.73 17.94
CA THR A 107 -5.01 -5.21 17.11
C THR A 107 -5.52 -5.84 15.82
N LEU A 108 -6.62 -6.59 15.90
CA LEU A 108 -7.18 -7.30 14.76
C LEU A 108 -7.86 -6.36 13.75
N ASN A 109 -8.54 -5.31 14.22
CA ASN A 109 -9.19 -4.32 13.34
C ASN A 109 -8.21 -3.43 12.54
N ASN A 110 -6.91 -3.49 12.82
CA ASN A 110 -5.88 -2.70 12.15
C ASN A 110 -5.04 -3.52 11.14
N LEU A 111 -5.43 -4.78 10.88
CA LEU A 111 -4.86 -5.65 9.84
C LEU A 111 -5.58 -5.48 8.49
#